data_AF-A0A2S2P744-F1
#
_entry.id   AF-A0A2S2P744-F1
#
_cell.length_a   1.000
_cell.length_b   1.000
_cell.length_c   1.000
_cell.angle_alpha   90.00
_cell.angle_beta   90.00
_cell.angle_gamma   90.00
#
_symmetry.space_group_name_H-M   'P 1'
#
loop_
_entity.id
_entity.type
_entity.pdbx_description
1 polymer ?
#
loop_
_entity_poly.entity_id
_entity_poly.type
_entity_poly.pdbx_seq_one_letter_code
_entity_poly.pdbx_strand_id
1 'polypeptide(L)'
;MFPIHIRINKRTLRMKFHYFLYMGGVASVQGFAPTIAKQLGYSPMVVGSVFTYLSMLSFFVKPIIGIIVDKFRVKRIMFLACVLLCGLTAFALKFVQKIPTEAVANLSCNTTTELHICSINDDHLPQCDDSLFKLIK
;
A
#
# COMPACT_ATOMS: atom_id res chain seq x y z
N MET A 1 -44.11 5.22 10.11
CA MET A 1 -43.15 4.81 9.05
C MET A 1 -43.32 5.79 7.89
N PHE A 2 -42.46 6.80 7.79
CA PHE A 2 -42.60 7.84 6.75
C PHE A 2 -42.24 7.25 5.38
N PRO A 3 -43.08 7.42 4.34
CA PRO A 3 -42.78 6.90 3.01
C PRO A 3 -41.63 7.69 2.41
N ILE A 4 -40.49 7.03 2.22
CA ILE A 4 -39.30 7.64 1.61
C ILE A 4 -39.54 7.70 0.10
N HIS A 5 -39.96 8.86 -0.39
CA HIS A 5 -40.06 9.11 -1.83
C HIS A 5 -38.64 9.38 -2.40
N ILE A 6 -38.02 8.35 -2.96
CA ILE A 6 -36.68 8.41 -3.53
C ILE A 6 -36.72 9.06 -4.92
N ARG A 7 -36.49 10.39 -5.01
CA ARG A 7 -36.26 11.10 -6.28
C ARG A 7 -34.79 11.02 -6.69
N ILE A 8 -34.46 10.10 -7.60
CA ILE A 8 -33.08 9.91 -8.10
C ILE A 8 -32.76 10.92 -9.19
N ASN A 9 -31.78 11.79 -8.94
CA ASN A 9 -31.24 12.69 -9.95
C ASN A 9 -30.26 11.94 -10.88
N LYS A 10 -30.72 11.54 -12.06
CA LYS A 10 -29.93 10.80 -13.06
C LYS A 10 -28.68 11.58 -13.52
N ARG A 11 -28.67 12.91 -13.43
CA ARG A 11 -27.54 13.77 -13.85
C ARG A 11 -26.32 13.63 -12.95
N THR A 12 -26.53 13.52 -11.63
CA THR A 12 -25.45 13.38 -10.64
C THR A 12 -25.14 11.93 -10.31
N LEU A 13 -26.00 11.00 -10.71
CA LEU A 13 -25.86 9.55 -10.47
C LEU A 13 -24.52 9.01 -10.96
N ARG A 14 -24.06 9.41 -12.15
CA ARG A 14 -22.79 8.94 -12.72
C ARG A 14 -21.57 9.36 -11.89
N MET A 15 -21.54 10.62 -11.41
CA MET A 15 -20.47 11.10 -10.54
C MET A 15 -20.51 10.40 -9.17
N LYS A 16 -21.70 10.18 -8.60
CA LYS A 16 -21.85 9.45 -7.33
C LYS A 16 -21.34 8.01 -7.44
N PHE A 17 -21.69 7.33 -8.53
CA PHE A 17 -21.24 5.97 -8.76
C PHE A 17 -19.72 5.88 -8.89
N HIS A 18 -19.10 6.80 -9.65
CA HIS A 18 -17.65 6.87 -9.74
C HIS A 18 -17.02 7.11 -8.37
N TYR A 19 -17.53 8.06 -7.59
CA TYR A 19 -17.02 8.34 -6.25
C TYR A 19 -17.12 7.12 -5.32
N PHE A 20 -18.24 6.40 -5.37
CA PHE A 20 -18.45 5.17 -4.61
C PHE A 20 -17.42 4.10 -4.96
N LEU A 21 -17.24 3.81 -6.26
CA LEU A 21 -16.26 2.83 -6.72
C LEU A 21 -14.82 3.24 -6.39
N TYR A 22 -14.48 4.52 -6.62
CA TYR A 22 -13.14 5.03 -6.36
C TYR A 22 -12.79 4.98 -4.88
N MET A 23 -13.67 5.49 -4.01
CA MET A 23 -13.41 5.46 -2.56
C MET A 23 -13.43 4.04 -2.00
N GLY A 24 -14.31 3.16 -2.51
CA GLY A 24 -14.30 1.74 -2.13
C GLY A 24 -12.99 1.03 -2.51
N GLY A 25 -12.47 1.30 -3.71
CA GLY A 25 -11.17 0.80 -4.17
C GLY A 25 -10.00 1.35 -3.37
N VAL A 26 -9.97 2.66 -3.13
CA VAL A 26 -8.88 3.29 -2.35
C VAL A 26 -8.87 2.79 -0.92
N ALA A 27 -10.03 2.69 -0.26
CA ALA A 27 -10.12 2.23 1.13
C ALA A 27 -9.60 0.79 1.29
N SER A 28 -9.94 -0.10 0.35
CA SER A 28 -9.45 -1.48 0.38
C SER A 28 -7.94 -1.56 0.15
N VAL A 29 -7.40 -0.87 -0.85
CA VAL A 29 -5.95 -0.86 -1.11
C VAL A 29 -5.19 -0.26 0.07
N GLN A 30 -5.62 0.89 0.58
CA GLN A 30 -4.91 1.60 1.65
C GLN A 30 -4.95 0.84 2.98
N GLY A 31 -6.04 0.10 3.25
CA GLY A 31 -6.16 -0.74 4.45
C GLY A 31 -5.25 -1.98 4.44
N PHE A 32 -5.09 -2.64 3.28
CA PHE A 32 -4.30 -3.86 3.17
C PHE A 32 -2.86 -3.64 2.69
N ALA A 33 -2.51 -2.44 2.20
CA ALA A 33 -1.17 -2.16 1.70
C ALA A 33 -0.02 -2.43 2.70
N PRO A 34 -0.13 -2.12 4.01
CA PRO A 34 0.90 -2.48 4.99
C PRO A 34 1.07 -4.00 5.13
N THR A 35 -0.03 -4.74 5.08
CA THR A 35 -0.02 -6.21 5.15
C THR A 35 0.64 -6.80 3.91
N ILE A 36 0.31 -6.30 2.72
CA ILE A 36 0.91 -6.73 1.46
C ILE A 36 2.41 -6.42 1.45
N ALA A 37 2.81 -5.22 1.92
CA ALA A 37 4.23 -4.85 2.02
C ALA A 37 4.99 -5.78 2.98
N LYS A 38 4.38 -6.19 4.09
CA LYS A 38 4.96 -7.18 5.00
C LYS A 38 5.11 -8.55 4.33
N GLN A 39 4.13 -8.99 3.54
CA GLN A 39 4.21 -10.25 2.78
C GLN A 39 5.31 -10.22 1.70
N LEU A 40 5.68 -9.03 1.21
CA LEU A 40 6.77 -8.82 0.25
C LEU A 40 8.16 -8.73 0.91
N GLY A 41 8.25 -8.85 2.24
CA GLY A 41 9.52 -8.82 2.98
C GLY A 41 9.98 -7.44 3.46
N TYR A 42 9.17 -6.39 3.31
CA TYR A 42 9.56 -5.04 3.73
C TYR A 42 9.46 -4.86 5.26
N SER A 43 10.46 -4.20 5.84
CA SER A 43 10.48 -3.86 7.26
C SER A 43 9.38 -2.85 7.63
N PRO A 44 8.68 -3.01 8.78
CA PRO A 44 7.61 -2.12 9.22
C PRO A 44 8.03 -0.65 9.35
N MET A 45 9.29 -0.38 9.73
CA MET A 45 9.80 0.98 9.85
C MET A 45 9.83 1.69 8.49
N VAL A 46 10.33 1.02 7.46
CA VAL A 46 10.41 1.56 6.10
C VAL A 46 9.02 1.83 5.54
N VAL A 47 8.10 0.88 5.72
CA VAL A 47 6.70 1.03 5.30
C VAL A 47 6.07 2.23 6.01
N GLY A 48 6.23 2.35 7.33
CA GLY A 48 5.69 3.46 8.12
C GLY A 48 6.21 4.82 7.66
N SER A 49 7.51 4.95 7.40
CA SER A 49 8.12 6.18 6.88
C SER A 49 7.51 6.57 5.53
N VAL A 50 7.42 5.64 4.57
CA VAL A 50 6.85 5.90 3.25
C VAL A 50 5.40 6.39 3.34
N PHE A 51 4.56 5.71 4.14
CA PHE A 51 3.17 6.12 4.33
C PHE A 51 3.03 7.51 4.97
N THR A 52 3.96 7.88 5.85
CA THR A 52 3.99 9.19 6.50
C THR A 52 4.32 10.29 5.50
N TYR A 53 5.37 10.11 4.69
CA TYR A 53 5.72 11.04 3.61
C TYR A 53 4.59 11.20 2.59
N LEU A 54 3.97 10.09 2.18
CA LEU A 54 2.83 10.10 1.26
C LEU A 54 1.64 10.88 1.85
N SER A 55 1.37 10.72 3.15
CA SER A 55 0.28 11.42 3.84
C SER A 55 0.56 12.91 3.94
N MET A 56 1.78 13.32 4.29
CA MET A 56 2.16 14.74 4.30
C MET A 56 2.05 15.36 2.91
N LEU A 57 2.58 14.71 1.87
CA LEU A 57 2.50 15.22 0.51
C LEU A 57 1.04 15.35 0.06
N SER A 58 0.22 14.35 0.36
CA SER A 58 -1.22 14.38 0.05
C SER A 58 -1.95 15.53 0.75
N PHE A 59 -1.53 15.90 1.95
CA PHE A 59 -2.10 17.02 2.69
C PHE A 59 -1.87 18.36 1.98
N PHE A 60 -0.67 18.58 1.43
CA PHE A 60 -0.35 19.82 0.69
C PHE A 60 -0.84 19.82 -0.76
N VAL A 61 -0.74 18.68 -1.44
CA VAL A 61 -1.08 18.59 -2.87
C VAL A 61 -2.57 18.83 -3.13
N LYS A 62 -3.46 18.30 -2.27
CA LYS A 62 -4.92 18.47 -2.40
C LYS A 62 -5.37 19.93 -2.47
N PRO A 63 -5.03 20.82 -1.51
CA PRO A 63 -5.42 22.22 -1.57
C PRO A 63 -4.76 22.95 -2.75
N ILE A 64 -3.49 22.66 -3.05
CA ILE A 64 -2.79 23.28 -4.19
C ILE A 64 -3.51 22.96 -5.51
N ILE A 65 -3.80 21.68 -5.77
CA ILE A 65 -4.56 21.26 -6.96
C ILE A 65 -5.96 21.88 -6.93
N GLY A 66 -6.61 21.94 -5.77
CA GLY A 66 -7.92 22.58 -5.61
C GLY A 66 -7.92 24.05 -6.06
N ILE A 67 -6.96 24.85 -5.60
CA ILE A 67 -6.78 26.25 -5.98
C ILE A 67 -6.52 26.38 -7.48
N ILE A 68 -5.68 25.51 -8.05
CA ILE A 68 -5.38 25.51 -9.49
C ILE A 68 -6.65 25.21 -10.30
N VAL A 69 -7.40 24.17 -9.94
CA VAL A 69 -8.62 23.77 -10.64
C VAL A 69 -9.67 24.87 -10.61
N ASP A 70 -9.80 25.54 -9.47
CA ASP A 70 -10.76 26.62 -9.30
C ASP A 70 -10.36 27.86 -10.10
N LYS A 71 -9.09 28.26 -10.02
CA LYS A 71 -8.56 29.44 -10.73
C LYS A 71 -8.62 29.30 -12.24
N PHE A 72 -8.25 28.14 -12.78
CA PHE A 72 -8.21 27.90 -14.23
C PHE A 72 -9.53 27.34 -14.80
N ARG A 73 -10.52 27.00 -13.96
CA ARG A 73 -11.82 26.39 -14.33
C ARG A 73 -11.71 25.10 -15.16
N VAL A 74 -10.56 24.42 -15.12
CA VAL A 74 -10.25 23.20 -15.91
C VAL A 74 -10.71 21.90 -15.26
N LYS A 75 -11.82 21.93 -14.52
CA LYS A 75 -12.36 20.81 -13.71
C LYS A 75 -12.42 19.46 -14.42
N ARG A 76 -12.83 19.44 -15.70
CA ARG A 76 -13.01 18.19 -16.46
C ARG A 76 -11.67 17.56 -16.86
N ILE A 77 -10.72 18.37 -17.30
CA ILE A 77 -9.40 17.90 -17.74
C ILE A 77 -8.61 17.41 -16.53
N MET A 78 -8.60 18.20 -15.44
CA MET A 78 -7.88 17.81 -14.22
C MET A 78 -8.46 16.53 -13.62
N PHE A 79 -9.79 16.40 -13.59
CA PHE A 79 -10.43 15.17 -13.13
C PHE A 79 -10.00 13.95 -13.95
N LEU A 80 -9.99 14.05 -15.28
CA LEU A 80 -9.57 12.95 -16.15
C LEU A 80 -8.08 12.62 -15.96
N ALA A 81 -7.23 13.64 -15.83
CA ALA A 81 -5.80 13.47 -15.58
C ALA A 81 -5.52 12.77 -14.24
N CYS A 82 -6.21 13.15 -13.17
CA CYS A 82 -6.08 12.49 -11.87
C CYS A 82 -6.51 11.01 -11.94
N VAL A 83 -7.63 10.70 -12.60
CA VAL A 83 -8.10 9.31 -12.75
C VAL A 83 -7.10 8.47 -13.54
N LEU A 84 -6.54 8.99 -14.63
CA LEU A 84 -5.51 8.30 -15.42
C LEU A 84 -4.23 8.10 -14.61
N LEU A 85 -3.80 9.12 -13.87
CA LEU A 85 -2.61 9.03 -13.01
C LEU A 85 -2.79 7.96 -11.92
N CYS A 86 -3.94 7.94 -11.23
CA CYS A 86 -4.26 6.91 -10.25
C CYS A 86 -4.30 5.50 -10.86
N GLY A 87 -4.82 5.36 -12.08
CA GLY A 87 -4.80 4.09 -12.80
C GLY A 87 -3.38 3.62 -13.14
N LEU A 88 -2.53 4.54 -13.62
CA LEU A 88 -1.14 4.25 -13.93
C LEU A 88 -0.35 3.85 -12.70
N THR A 89 -0.51 4.54 -11.57
CA THR A 89 0.20 4.21 -10.33
C THR A 89 -0.26 2.87 -9.76
N ALA A 90 -1.57 2.59 -9.79
CA ALA A 90 -2.09 1.29 -9.39
C ALA A 90 -1.58 0.14 -10.27
N PHE A 91 -1.41 0.39 -11.57
CA PHE A 91 -0.78 -0.56 -12.48
C PHE A 91 0.71 -0.75 -12.16
N ALA A 92 1.44 0.34 -11.92
CA ALA A 92 2.86 0.30 -11.56
C ALA A 92 3.12 -0.50 -10.27
N LEU A 93 2.19 -0.47 -9.29
CA LEU A 93 2.29 -1.28 -8.07
C LEU A 93 2.33 -2.79 -8.34
N LYS A 94 1.83 -3.29 -9.48
CA LYS A 94 1.97 -4.71 -9.84
C LYS A 94 3.41 -5.11 -10.14
N PHE A 95 4.27 -4.17 -10.51
CA PHE A 95 5.67 -4.41 -10.82
C PHE A 95 6.59 -4.33 -9.59
N VAL A 96 6.03 -4.11 -8.39
CA VAL A 96 6.82 -4.15 -7.16
C VAL A 96 7.39 -5.56 -7.00
N GLN A 97 8.72 -5.64 -6.97
CA GLN A 97 9.43 -6.89 -6.78
C GLN A 97 9.35 -7.31 -5.32
N LYS A 98 9.20 -8.62 -5.09
CA LYS A 98 9.36 -9.19 -3.76
C LYS A 98 10.84 -9.07 -3.36
N ILE A 99 11.10 -8.61 -2.15
CA ILE A 99 12.44 -8.73 -1.57
C ILE A 99 12.56 -10.21 -1.15
N PRO A 100 13.65 -10.91 -1.50
CA PRO A 100 13.90 -12.25 -0.99
C PRO A 100 14.20 -12.15 0.52
N THR A 101 13.15 -12.10 1.34
CA THR A 101 13.26 -12.35 2.78
C THR A 101 13.18 -13.86 3.00
N GLU A 102 14.13 -14.58 2.41
CA GLU A 102 14.32 -16.01 2.64
C GLU A 102 15.19 -16.13 3.90
N ALA A 103 14.59 -15.90 5.07
CA ALA A 103 15.13 -16.42 6.31
C ALA A 103 14.91 -17.94 6.27
N VAL A 104 15.87 -18.68 5.73
CA VAL A 104 15.80 -20.14 5.64
C VAL A 104 15.98 -20.67 7.07
N ALA A 105 14.90 -21.16 7.65
CA ALA A 105 14.95 -21.84 8.94
C ALA A 105 15.32 -23.31 8.71
N ASN A 106 16.57 -23.68 8.98
CA ASN A 106 17.01 -25.06 8.99
C ASN A 106 16.75 -25.67 10.36
N LEU A 107 15.82 -26.62 10.42
CA LEU A 107 15.64 -27.48 11.60
C LEU A 107 16.68 -28.60 11.53
N SER A 108 17.71 -28.52 12.37
CA SER A 108 18.65 -29.62 12.55
C SER A 108 18.20 -30.46 13.75
N CYS A 109 17.99 -31.76 13.53
CA CYS A 109 17.52 -32.67 14.56
C CYS A 109 18.54 -33.79 14.72
N ASN A 110 19.41 -33.68 15.75
CA ASN A 110 20.41 -34.71 16.06
C ASN A 110 20.18 -35.29 17.46
N THR A 111 20.13 -34.46 18.50
CA THR A 111 19.81 -34.86 19.90
C THR A 111 18.92 -33.84 20.60
N THR A 112 19.05 -32.56 20.26
CA THR A 112 18.14 -31.46 20.56
C THR A 112 17.59 -30.90 19.25
N THR A 113 16.35 -30.43 19.24
CA THR A 113 15.79 -29.69 18.09
C THR A 113 16.32 -28.26 18.12
N GLU A 114 17.26 -27.96 17.23
CA GLU A 114 17.86 -26.63 17.10
C GLU A 114 17.38 -25.98 15.79
N LEU A 115 16.83 -24.77 15.94
CA LEU A 115 16.25 -23.98 14.85
C LEU A 115 17.27 -22.93 14.41
N HIS A 116 17.99 -23.20 13.31
CA HIS A 116 18.94 -22.25 12.74
C HIS A 116 18.23 -21.34 11.73
N ILE A 117 18.19 -20.04 12.01
CA ILE A 117 17.64 -19.03 11.10
C ILE A 117 18.79 -18.47 10.28
N CYS A 118 18.82 -18.73 8.97
CA CYS A 118 19.89 -18.28 8.08
C CYS A 118 19.35 -17.20 7.13
N SER A 119 20.02 -16.04 7.07
CA SER A 119 19.68 -14.95 6.15
C SER A 119 20.52 -15.09 4.88
N ILE A 120 19.88 -15.15 3.72
CA ILE A 120 20.58 -15.10 2.43
C ILE A 120 20.91 -13.63 2.15
N ASN A 121 22.16 -13.22 2.39
CA ASN A 121 22.69 -11.96 1.85
C ASN A 121 23.45 -12.28 0.55
N ASP A 122 23.14 -11.51 -0.51
CA ASP A 122 23.46 -11.80 -1.92
C ASP A 122 24.95 -11.95 -2.29
N ASP A 123 25.92 -11.79 -1.38
CA ASP A 123 27.34 -11.79 -1.79
C ASP A 123 28.29 -12.76 -1.07
N HIS A 124 27.91 -13.55 -0.06
CA HIS A 124 28.73 -14.71 0.37
C HIS A 124 27.97 -15.54 1.40
N LEU A 125 27.94 -16.87 1.19
CA LEU A 125 27.50 -18.00 2.04
C LEU A 125 26.42 -17.74 3.12
N PRO A 126 25.43 -18.66 3.30
CA PRO A 126 24.44 -18.53 4.36
C PRO A 126 25.11 -18.48 5.73
N GLN A 127 25.16 -17.29 6.34
CA GLN A 127 25.71 -17.09 7.66
C GLN A 127 24.59 -17.34 8.66
N CYS A 128 24.52 -18.58 9.16
CA CYS A 128 23.59 -18.98 10.21
C CYS A 128 24.11 -18.45 11.54
N ASP A 129 23.43 -17.47 12.12
CA ASP A 129 23.82 -16.83 13.38
C ASP A 129 23.03 -17.42 14.55
N ASP A 130 23.70 -18.20 15.41
CA ASP A 130 23.16 -18.80 16.65
C ASP A 130 22.79 -17.74 17.72
N SER A 131 23.25 -16.50 17.55
CA SER A 131 23.10 -15.41 18.52
C SER A 131 21.66 -14.89 18.64
N LEU A 132 20.86 -14.99 17.57
CA LEU A 132 19.50 -14.46 17.51
C LEU A 132 18.53 -15.25 18.42
N PHE A 133 18.78 -16.55 18.61
CA PHE A 133 17.98 -17.39 19.51
C PHE A 133 18.17 -17.03 20.99
N LYS A 134 19.36 -16.52 21.38
CA LYS A 134 19.62 -16.05 22.76
C LYS A 134 18.96 -14.71 23.09
N LEU A 135 18.56 -13.93 22.08
CA LEU A 135 17.85 -12.66 22.25
C LEU A 135 16.31 -12.83 22.32
N ILE A 136 15.80 -14.02 21.97
CA ILE A 136 14.36 -14.36 22.04
C ILE A 136 13.98 -14.99 23.39
N LYS A 137 14.96 -15.37 24.22
CA LYS A 137 14.76 -15.86 25.59
C LYS A 137 14.92 -14.73 26.61
#